data_AF-A0A4P9Z180-F1
#
_entry.id   AF-A0A4P9Z180-F1
#
_cell.length_a   1.000
_cell.length_b   1.000
_cell.length_c   1.000
_cell.angle_alpha   90.00
_cell.angle_beta   90.00
_cell.angle_gamma   90.00
#
_symmetry.space_group_name_H-M   'P 1'
#
loop_
_entity.id
_entity.type
_entity.pdbx_description
1 polymer ?
#
loop_
_entity_poly.entity_id
_entity_poly.type
_entity_poly.pdbx_seq_one_letter_code
_entity_poly.pdbx_strand_id
1 'polypeptide(L)'
;MTDVNGEQQCFICTEPMKIVAVGECEHRICHVCSLRLRALYKNNHCAYCKTEQAWVIFSEDPLREYSSFGENEPACVDATLGIRYQHQETFAESTRLLKLACPKDGCSDVVGHWAKLKAHVRDEHRLSFCDLCCKYKKAFAHEHQLFTRNQLRDHYRGVSREPSEGFRGHPECGFCKQNFYDDDQLYEHCRDRHEQCHLCVRAGVGRQQYYRNYKELEGHFNQDHFPCMYEACLESKFVVFSTDIDLKAHEVSGQ
;
A
#
# COMPACT_ATOMS: atom_id res chain seq x y z
N MET A 1 25.96 -4.19 6.26
CA MET A 1 26.70 -3.12 5.55
C MET A 1 27.24 -2.21 6.64
N THR A 2 28.54 -1.94 6.66
CA THR A 2 29.16 -1.06 7.68
C THR A 2 29.24 0.35 7.13
N ASP A 3 28.90 1.35 7.95
CA ASP A 3 29.04 2.75 7.57
C ASP A 3 30.51 3.22 7.65
N VAL A 4 30.72 4.51 7.35
CA VAL A 4 32.04 5.16 7.37
C VAL A 4 32.68 5.16 8.77
N ASN A 5 31.87 5.01 9.82
CA ASN A 5 32.30 4.90 11.22
C ASN A 5 32.39 3.45 11.75
N GLY A 6 32.08 2.44 10.92
CA GLY A 6 32.15 1.02 11.29
C GLY A 6 30.92 0.45 11.99
N GLU A 7 29.82 1.20 12.06
CA GLU A 7 28.53 0.76 12.63
C GLU A 7 27.73 -0.05 11.60
N GLN A 8 27.08 -1.14 12.03
CA GLN A 8 26.25 -1.94 11.14
C GLN A 8 24.94 -1.21 10.83
N GLN A 9 24.71 -0.89 9.55
CA GLN A 9 23.46 -0.28 9.07
C GLN A 9 22.47 -1.33 8.55
N CYS A 10 21.19 -1.03 8.76
CA CYS A 10 20.10 -1.82 8.22
C CYS A 10 20.00 -1.60 6.71
N PHE A 11 20.01 -2.65 5.89
CA PHE A 11 19.91 -2.47 4.44
C PHE A 11 18.54 -1.98 3.95
N ILE A 12 17.48 -2.09 4.77
CA ILE A 12 16.12 -1.66 4.40
C ILE A 12 15.97 -0.16 4.58
N CYS A 13 16.31 0.34 5.78
CA CYS A 13 16.10 1.75 6.14
C CYS A 13 17.37 2.57 6.21
N THR A 14 18.55 1.97 5.97
CA THR A 14 19.87 2.60 6.04
C THR A 14 20.25 3.22 7.39
N GLU A 15 19.45 3.00 8.42
CA GLU A 15 19.72 3.47 9.79
C GLU A 15 20.67 2.53 10.56
N PRO A 16 21.46 3.05 11.52
CA PRO A 16 22.29 2.25 12.42
C PRO A 16 21.47 1.23 13.23
N MET A 17 21.98 0.00 13.33
CA MET A 17 21.31 -1.09 14.04
C MET A 17 21.82 -1.20 15.48
N LYS A 18 21.11 -0.59 16.43
CA LYS A 18 21.34 -0.82 17.88
C LYS A 18 20.85 -2.20 18.32
N ILE A 19 19.75 -2.63 17.73
CA ILE A 19 19.16 -3.95 17.98
C ILE A 19 18.93 -4.58 16.61
N VAL A 20 19.53 -5.76 16.43
CA VAL A 20 19.41 -6.56 15.21
C VAL A 20 18.30 -7.58 15.37
N ALA A 21 17.61 -7.87 14.27
CA ALA A 21 16.79 -9.05 14.11
C ALA A 21 17.56 -10.07 13.27
N VAL A 22 17.89 -11.21 13.87
CA VAL A 22 18.57 -12.32 13.22
C VAL A 22 17.63 -13.52 13.10
N GLY A 23 17.62 -14.17 11.95
CA GLY A 23 16.89 -15.43 11.72
C GLY A 23 17.86 -16.59 11.44
N GLU A 24 17.33 -17.81 11.30
CA GLU A 24 18.08 -19.03 10.96
C GLU A 24 18.94 -18.90 9.70
N CYS A 25 18.54 -18.03 8.77
CA CYS A 25 19.32 -17.75 7.56
C CYS A 25 20.51 -16.78 7.78
N GLU A 26 20.79 -16.37 9.01
CA GLU A 26 21.88 -15.46 9.43
C GLU A 26 21.86 -14.06 8.78
N HIS A 27 20.83 -13.70 8.04
CA HIS A 27 20.69 -12.34 7.54
C HIS A 27 20.12 -11.42 8.63
N ARG A 28 20.67 -10.21 8.72
CA ARG A 28 20.39 -9.25 9.81
C ARG A 28 19.81 -7.94 9.29
N ILE A 29 18.77 -7.47 9.95
CA ILE A 29 18.13 -6.16 9.76
C ILE A 29 17.87 -5.50 11.11
N CYS A 30 17.56 -4.20 11.14
CA CYS A 30 17.16 -3.59 12.40
C CYS A 30 15.83 -4.18 12.90
N HIS A 31 15.68 -4.23 14.22
CA HIS A 31 14.47 -4.72 14.87
C HIS A 31 13.20 -3.98 14.40
N VAL A 32 13.27 -2.66 14.15
CA VAL A 32 12.14 -1.84 13.67
C VAL A 32 11.66 -2.31 12.30
N CYS A 33 12.58 -2.55 11.35
CA CYS A 33 12.21 -3.04 10.02
C CYS A 33 11.65 -4.47 10.08
N SER A 34 12.25 -5.35 10.89
CA SER A 34 11.73 -6.70 11.11
C SER A 34 10.32 -6.67 11.71
N LEU A 35 10.11 -5.83 12.72
CA LEU A 35 8.81 -5.62 13.36
C LEU A 35 7.78 -5.08 12.36
N ARG A 36 8.17 -4.13 11.51
CA ARG A 36 7.29 -3.58 10.46
C ARG A 36 6.87 -4.66 9.46
N LEU A 37 7.82 -5.45 8.96
CA LEU A 37 7.55 -6.55 8.02
C LEU A 37 6.57 -7.57 8.61
N ARG A 38 6.82 -8.02 9.84
CA ARG A 38 5.99 -9.03 10.52
C ARG A 38 4.63 -8.47 10.93
N ALA A 39 4.59 -7.30 11.56
CA ALA A 39 3.36 -6.76 12.13
C ALA A 39 2.44 -6.07 11.11
N LEU A 40 2.99 -5.27 10.18
CA LEU A 40 2.19 -4.44 9.28
C LEU A 40 2.05 -5.05 7.88
N TYR A 41 3.12 -5.64 7.36
CA TYR A 41 3.11 -6.32 6.05
C TYR A 41 2.67 -7.79 6.15
N LYS A 42 2.64 -8.37 7.36
CA LYS A 42 2.35 -9.80 7.58
C LYS A 42 3.29 -10.71 6.78
N ASN A 43 4.56 -10.32 6.71
CA ASN A 43 5.58 -11.02 5.95
C ASN A 43 6.71 -11.50 6.88
N ASN A 44 6.89 -12.82 6.95
CA ASN A 44 7.90 -13.48 7.76
C ASN A 44 9.13 -13.95 6.94
N HIS A 45 9.22 -13.58 5.66
CA HIS A 45 10.36 -13.92 4.83
C HIS A 45 11.54 -12.98 5.08
N CYS A 46 12.75 -13.53 5.07
CA CYS A 46 13.97 -12.75 5.10
C CYS A 46 13.99 -11.75 3.94
N ALA A 47 14.24 -10.49 4.25
CA ALA A 47 14.21 -9.44 3.24
C ALA A 47 15.36 -9.58 2.20
N TYR A 48 16.45 -10.27 2.54
CA TYR A 48 17.57 -10.57 1.63
C TYR A 48 17.32 -11.83 0.80
N CYS A 49 17.36 -13.02 1.43
CA CYS A 49 17.34 -14.31 0.73
C CYS A 49 15.93 -14.84 0.45
N LYS A 50 14.88 -14.17 0.94
CA LYS A 50 13.46 -14.57 0.79
C LYS A 50 13.10 -15.90 1.44
N THR A 51 13.99 -16.54 2.18
CA THR A 51 13.67 -17.73 2.98
C THR A 51 12.66 -17.36 4.06
N GLU A 52 11.62 -18.18 4.24
CA GLU A 52 10.67 -18.00 5.34
C GLU A 52 11.40 -18.17 6.68
N GLN A 53 11.17 -17.26 7.62
CA GLN A 53 11.76 -17.30 8.95
C GLN A 53 10.60 -17.38 9.96
N ALA A 54 10.29 -18.58 10.44
CA ALA A 54 9.24 -18.75 11.45
C ALA A 54 9.53 -17.89 12.68
N TRP A 55 10.79 -17.90 13.11
CA TRP A 55 11.28 -17.13 14.26
C TRP A 55 12.44 -16.23 13.88
N VAL A 56 12.48 -15.05 14.50
CA VAL A 56 13.67 -14.18 14.58
C VAL A 56 13.96 -13.85 16.02
N ILE A 57 15.23 -13.58 16.33
CA ILE A 57 15.69 -13.14 17.63
C ILE A 57 16.09 -11.68 17.53
N PHE A 58 15.55 -10.85 18.42
CA PHE A 58 15.97 -9.46 18.60
C PHE A 58 17.10 -9.44 19.64
N SER A 59 18.27 -8.99 19.22
CA SER A 59 19.53 -9.03 19.97
C SER A 59 20.25 -7.69 19.89
N GLU A 60 20.89 -7.28 20.98
CA GLU A 60 21.80 -6.13 21.00
C GLU A 60 23.22 -6.50 20.52
N ASP A 61 23.55 -7.80 20.52
CA ASP A 61 24.79 -8.30 19.93
C ASP A 61 24.60 -8.48 18.41
N PRO A 62 25.28 -7.66 17.57
CA PRO A 62 25.12 -7.71 16.12
C PRO A 62 25.87 -8.88 15.47
N LEU A 63 26.83 -9.50 16.16
CA LEU A 63 27.68 -10.56 15.61
C LEU A 63 27.21 -11.95 16.00
N ARG A 64 26.40 -12.06 17.04
CA ARG A 64 25.94 -13.35 17.54
C ARG A 64 25.06 -14.10 16.55
N GLU A 65 25.38 -15.36 16.32
CA GLU A 65 24.67 -16.26 15.40
C GLU A 65 23.37 -16.78 16.01
N TYR A 66 22.37 -17.03 15.15
CA TYR A 66 21.06 -17.53 15.54
C TYR A 66 21.16 -18.86 16.30
N SER A 67 21.99 -19.79 15.83
CA SER A 67 22.17 -21.11 16.44
C SER A 67 22.78 -21.05 17.85
N SER A 68 23.45 -19.96 18.19
CA SER A 68 24.14 -19.79 19.49
C SER A 68 23.20 -19.35 20.62
N PHE A 69 21.97 -18.98 20.31
CA PHE A 69 20.97 -18.65 21.32
C PHE A 69 20.35 -19.92 21.87
N GLY A 70 20.37 -20.08 23.20
CA GLY A 70 19.71 -21.21 23.85
C GLY A 70 18.19 -21.10 23.74
N GLU A 71 17.47 -22.24 23.77
CA GLU A 71 16.01 -22.24 23.66
C GLU A 71 15.31 -21.41 24.76
N ASN A 72 15.88 -21.39 25.97
CA ASN A 72 15.35 -20.68 27.13
C ASN A 72 16.07 -19.36 27.44
N GLU A 73 16.99 -18.94 26.57
CA GLU A 73 17.75 -17.71 26.78
C GLU A 73 16.94 -16.44 26.51
N PRO A 74 16.11 -16.34 25.46
CA PRO A 74 15.31 -15.15 25.23
C PRO A 74 14.36 -14.86 26.38
N ALA A 75 14.44 -13.66 26.96
CA ALA A 75 13.64 -13.25 28.10
C ALA A 75 12.13 -13.18 27.81
N CYS A 76 11.75 -12.87 26.56
CA CYS A 76 10.35 -12.69 26.16
C CYS A 76 10.10 -13.27 24.76
N VAL A 77 8.86 -13.68 24.48
CA VAL A 77 8.44 -14.25 23.19
C VAL A 77 7.11 -13.64 22.75
N ASP A 78 7.06 -13.16 21.51
CA ASP A 78 5.83 -12.84 20.79
C ASP A 78 5.58 -13.93 19.74
N ALA A 79 4.76 -14.92 20.11
CA ALA A 79 4.42 -16.03 19.22
C ALA A 79 3.53 -15.60 18.04
N THR A 80 2.80 -14.49 18.16
CA THR A 80 1.93 -13.99 17.08
C THR A 80 2.76 -13.41 15.95
N LEU A 81 3.86 -12.73 16.29
CA LEU A 81 4.77 -12.15 15.31
C LEU A 81 5.96 -13.06 14.98
N GLY A 82 6.16 -14.16 15.71
CA GLY A 82 7.31 -15.04 15.54
C GLY A 82 8.61 -14.35 15.95
N ILE A 83 8.59 -13.61 17.06
CA ILE A 83 9.75 -12.84 17.55
C ILE A 83 10.12 -13.33 18.95
N ARG A 84 11.41 -13.60 19.16
CA ARG A 84 12.00 -13.84 20.48
C ARG A 84 12.88 -12.64 20.83
N TYR A 85 12.82 -12.19 22.08
CA TYR A 85 13.52 -11.00 22.55
C TYR A 85 14.57 -11.42 23.56
N GLN A 86 15.83 -11.06 23.32
CA GLN A 86 16.92 -11.32 24.26
C GLN A 86 16.65 -10.64 25.61
N HIS A 87 16.13 -9.41 25.59
CA HIS A 87 15.89 -8.57 26.76
C HIS A 87 14.43 -8.11 26.86
N GLN A 88 13.96 -7.89 28.10
CA GLN A 88 12.58 -7.45 28.37
C GLN A 88 12.35 -6.00 27.89
N GLU A 89 13.39 -5.18 27.92
CA GLU A 89 13.40 -3.80 27.46
C GLU A 89 13.09 -3.72 25.96
N THR A 90 13.74 -4.55 25.14
CA THR A 90 13.50 -4.63 23.70
C THR A 90 12.06 -5.07 23.39
N PHE A 91 11.50 -5.98 24.20
CA PHE A 91 10.10 -6.38 24.09
C PHE A 91 9.16 -5.21 24.41
N ALA A 92 9.43 -4.46 25.48
CA ALA A 92 8.64 -3.30 25.87
C ALA A 92 8.69 -2.18 24.80
N GLU A 93 9.87 -1.91 24.24
CA GLU A 93 10.06 -0.95 23.15
C GLU A 93 9.29 -1.37 21.88
N SER A 94 9.46 -2.62 21.45
CA SER A 94 8.75 -3.15 20.27
C SER A 94 7.24 -3.11 20.46
N THR A 95 6.75 -3.48 21.65
CA THR A 95 5.33 -3.39 22.00
C THR A 95 4.85 -1.95 21.96
N ARG A 96 5.67 -0.97 22.41
CA ARG A 96 5.33 0.45 22.35
C ARG A 96 5.22 0.95 20.91
N LEU A 97 6.09 0.53 20.00
CA LEU A 97 6.03 0.90 18.57
C LEU A 97 4.71 0.45 17.92
N LEU A 98 4.18 -0.70 18.35
CA LEU A 98 2.92 -1.26 17.85
C LEU A 98 1.66 -0.58 18.41
N LYS A 99 1.78 0.17 19.52
CA LYS A 99 0.64 0.87 20.12
C LYS A 99 0.19 2.04 19.24
N LEU A 100 -1.11 2.33 19.27
CA LEU A 100 -1.68 3.50 18.60
C LEU A 100 -1.46 4.76 19.44
N ALA A 101 -0.21 5.22 19.49
CA ALA A 101 0.20 6.46 20.13
C ALA A 101 -0.06 7.68 19.24
N CYS A 102 -0.40 8.82 19.86
CA CYS A 102 -0.55 10.08 19.16
C CYS A 102 0.79 10.55 18.57
N PRO A 103 0.87 10.92 17.26
CA PRO A 103 2.08 11.44 16.65
C PRO A 103 2.42 12.89 17.03
N LYS A 104 1.52 13.58 17.75
CA LYS A 104 1.70 14.99 18.07
C LYS A 104 2.80 15.16 19.12
N ASP A 105 3.81 15.97 18.81
CA ASP A 105 4.87 16.32 19.76
C ASP A 105 4.30 16.83 21.09
N GLY A 106 4.80 16.26 22.19
CA GLY A 106 4.33 16.57 23.55
C GLY A 106 3.05 15.85 23.97
N CYS A 107 2.40 15.10 23.09
CA CYS A 107 1.27 14.24 23.45
C CYS A 107 1.75 12.82 23.80
N SER A 108 1.23 12.26 24.89
CA SER A 108 1.57 10.89 25.34
C SER A 108 0.37 9.94 25.30
N ASP A 109 -0.74 10.37 24.69
CA ASP A 109 -1.96 9.56 24.62
C ASP A 109 -1.77 8.33 23.73
N VAL A 110 -2.24 7.19 24.27
CA VAL A 110 -2.23 5.90 23.59
C VAL A 110 -3.62 5.31 23.68
N VAL A 111 -4.18 4.93 22.53
CA VAL A 111 -5.56 4.42 22.43
C VAL A 111 -5.61 3.03 21.82
N GLY A 112 -6.76 2.36 21.95
CA GLY A 112 -6.91 0.96 21.52
C GLY A 112 -7.29 0.75 20.04
N HIS A 113 -7.78 1.76 19.33
CA HIS A 113 -8.15 1.62 17.91
C HIS A 113 -8.14 2.96 17.17
N TRP A 114 -7.97 2.90 15.84
CA TRP A 114 -7.80 4.07 14.97
C TRP A 114 -8.93 5.11 15.08
N ALA A 115 -10.18 4.69 15.22
CA ALA A 115 -11.29 5.64 15.34
C ALA A 115 -11.17 6.55 16.57
N LYS A 116 -10.70 6.01 17.72
CA LYS A 116 -10.41 6.81 18.92
C LYS A 116 -9.22 7.73 18.69
N LEU A 117 -8.18 7.26 18.00
CA LEU A 117 -7.00 8.09 17.74
C LEU A 117 -7.33 9.28 16.84
N LYS A 118 -8.11 9.04 15.78
CA LYS A 118 -8.60 10.09 14.88
C LYS A 118 -9.48 11.10 15.62
N ALA A 119 -10.34 10.63 16.53
CA ALA A 119 -11.16 11.50 17.36
C ALA A 119 -10.29 12.35 18.30
N HIS A 120 -9.40 11.72 19.05
CA HIS A 120 -8.45 12.38 19.95
C HIS A 120 -7.67 13.49 19.23
N VAL A 121 -7.04 13.21 18.10
CA VAL A 121 -6.24 14.21 17.36
C VAL A 121 -7.10 15.38 16.86
N ARG A 122 -8.34 15.11 16.45
CA ARG A 122 -9.28 16.16 16.02
C ARG A 122 -9.73 17.03 17.19
N ASP A 123 -10.00 16.42 18.33
CA ASP A 123 -10.64 17.09 19.46
C ASP A 123 -9.60 17.85 20.31
N GLU A 124 -8.45 17.23 20.59
CA GLU A 124 -7.36 17.78 21.42
C GLU A 124 -6.35 18.61 20.62
N HIS A 125 -6.10 18.29 19.35
CA HIS A 125 -5.05 18.94 18.57
C HIS A 125 -5.57 19.75 17.38
N ARG A 126 -6.87 19.68 17.07
CA ARG A 126 -7.48 20.32 15.89
C ARG A 126 -6.79 19.94 14.57
N LEU A 127 -6.22 18.73 14.53
CA LEU A 127 -5.55 18.16 13.36
C LEU A 127 -6.32 16.92 12.89
N SER A 128 -5.92 16.34 11.77
CA SER A 128 -6.53 15.13 11.22
C SER A 128 -5.50 14.28 10.51
N PHE A 129 -5.76 12.97 10.48
CA PHE A 129 -5.01 12.05 9.64
C PHE A 129 -5.57 12.03 8.23
N CYS A 130 -4.75 11.63 7.26
CA CYS A 130 -5.24 11.16 5.97
C CYS A 130 -5.82 9.74 6.10
N ASP A 131 -7.09 9.56 5.74
CA ASP A 131 -7.77 8.26 5.84
C ASP A 131 -7.15 7.19 4.95
N LEU A 132 -6.74 7.56 3.73
CA LEU A 132 -6.08 6.66 2.79
C LEU A 132 -4.71 6.21 3.34
N CYS A 133 -3.90 7.15 3.85
CA CYS A 133 -2.63 6.79 4.48
C CYS A 133 -2.84 5.87 5.68
N CYS A 134 -3.75 6.18 6.60
CA CYS A 134 -4.03 5.30 7.76
C CYS A 134 -4.44 3.88 7.36
N LYS A 135 -5.12 3.73 6.22
CA LYS A 135 -5.63 2.43 5.79
C LYS A 135 -4.58 1.61 5.02
N TYR A 136 -3.80 2.26 4.16
CA TYR A 136 -2.97 1.57 3.18
C TYR A 136 -1.46 1.72 3.44
N LYS A 137 -1.01 2.81 4.06
CA LYS A 137 0.40 2.98 4.42
C LYS A 137 0.75 2.03 5.55
N LYS A 138 1.74 1.17 5.33
CA LYS A 138 2.26 0.22 6.33
C LYS A 138 3.25 0.91 7.28
N ALA A 139 2.75 1.90 8.01
CA ALA A 139 3.51 2.69 8.97
C ALA A 139 2.96 2.51 10.38
N PHE A 140 3.81 2.65 11.39
CA PHE A 140 3.36 2.68 12.78
C PHE A 140 2.56 3.97 13.03
N ALA A 141 1.66 3.95 14.01
CA ALA A 141 0.77 5.08 14.27
C ALA A 141 1.51 6.42 14.43
N HIS A 142 2.61 6.42 15.19
CA HIS A 142 3.44 7.58 15.46
C HIS A 142 4.22 8.11 14.23
N GLU A 143 4.31 7.33 13.15
CA GLU A 143 4.96 7.72 11.89
C GLU A 143 3.98 8.39 10.91
N HIS A 144 2.70 8.50 11.28
CA HIS A 144 1.71 9.21 10.47
C HIS A 144 1.79 10.71 10.70
N GLN A 145 1.81 11.44 9.59
CA GLN A 145 1.71 12.89 9.61
C GLN A 145 0.30 13.34 9.99
N LEU A 146 0.25 14.42 10.76
CA LEU A 146 -0.98 15.12 11.12
C LEU A 146 -1.13 16.38 10.27
N PHE A 147 -2.36 16.64 9.84
CA PHE A 147 -2.66 17.71 8.91
C PHE A 147 -3.69 18.67 9.49
N THR A 148 -3.50 19.96 9.27
CA THR A 148 -4.62 20.91 9.27
C THR A 148 -5.52 20.65 8.07
N ARG A 149 -6.73 21.21 8.07
CA ARG A 149 -7.67 21.07 6.95
C ARG A 149 -7.09 21.48 5.59
N ASN A 150 -6.32 22.57 5.55
CA ASN A 150 -5.68 23.04 4.32
C ASN A 150 -4.54 22.12 3.89
N GLN A 151 -3.67 21.73 4.82
CA GLN A 151 -2.57 20.80 4.54
C GLN A 151 -3.09 19.44 4.05
N LEU A 152 -4.22 18.96 4.59
CA LEU A 152 -4.81 17.69 4.14
C LEU A 152 -5.32 17.80 2.70
N ARG A 153 -5.96 18.91 2.33
CA ARG A 153 -6.37 19.16 0.94
C ARG A 153 -5.16 19.20 -0.01
N ASP A 154 -4.09 19.85 0.42
CA ASP A 154 -2.87 19.98 -0.37
C ASP A 154 -2.15 18.63 -0.50
N HIS A 155 -2.15 17.80 0.57
CA HIS A 155 -1.69 16.41 0.57
C HIS A 155 -2.41 15.56 -0.48
N TYR A 156 -3.75 15.62 -0.52
CA TYR A 156 -4.52 14.87 -1.52
C TYR A 156 -4.18 15.28 -2.96
N ARG A 157 -3.84 16.55 -3.19
CA ARG A 157 -3.47 17.08 -4.50
C ARG A 157 -2.00 16.90 -4.87
N GLY A 158 -1.19 16.34 -3.98
CA GLY A 158 0.25 16.21 -4.21
C GLY A 158 0.97 17.54 -4.27
N VAL A 159 0.41 18.59 -3.65
CA VAL A 159 1.08 19.89 -3.54
C VAL A 159 2.09 19.78 -2.40
N SER A 160 3.16 19.02 -2.64
CA SER A 160 4.28 18.96 -1.70
C SER A 160 5.06 20.27 -1.77
N ARG A 161 5.53 20.74 -0.61
CA ARG A 161 6.48 21.85 -0.53
C ARG A 161 7.88 21.45 -0.97
N GLU A 162 8.16 20.14 -1.03
CA GLU A 162 9.46 19.58 -1.39
C GLU A 162 9.31 18.65 -2.61
N PRO A 163 9.72 19.11 -3.81
CA PRO A 163 9.57 18.38 -5.07
C PRO A 163 10.28 17.01 -5.13
N SER A 164 11.19 16.74 -4.20
CA SER A 164 12.04 15.54 -4.17
C SER A 164 11.34 14.27 -3.68
N GLU A 165 10.15 14.36 -3.09
CA GLU A 165 9.52 13.20 -2.44
C GLU A 165 8.73 12.28 -3.40
N GLY A 166 8.61 12.60 -4.69
CA GLY A 166 7.93 11.74 -5.68
C GLY A 166 6.43 11.49 -5.42
N PHE A 167 5.88 12.02 -4.32
CA PHE A 167 4.49 11.88 -3.93
C PHE A 167 3.61 12.87 -4.70
N ARG A 168 2.76 12.35 -5.60
CA ARG A 168 1.85 13.12 -6.45
C ARG A 168 0.45 13.31 -5.86
N GLY A 169 0.27 12.97 -4.59
CA GLY A 169 -1.05 12.99 -3.95
C GLY A 169 -1.80 11.67 -4.13
N HIS A 170 -3.08 11.71 -3.76
CA HIS A 170 -4.00 10.58 -3.89
C HIS A 170 -4.85 10.77 -5.14
N PRO A 171 -4.69 9.92 -6.18
CA PRO A 171 -5.36 10.14 -7.45
C PRO A 171 -6.88 10.03 -7.32
N GLU A 172 -7.58 10.92 -8.02
CA GLU A 172 -9.03 11.00 -8.05
C GLU A 172 -9.56 10.33 -9.31
N CYS A 173 -10.57 9.46 -9.19
CA CYS A 173 -11.28 8.98 -10.35
C CYS A 173 -12.05 10.11 -11.04
N GLY A 174 -11.76 10.33 -12.33
CA GLY A 174 -12.38 11.38 -13.14
C GLY A 174 -13.90 11.28 -13.25
N PHE A 175 -14.47 10.08 -13.08
CA PHE A 175 -15.91 9.82 -13.22
C PHE A 175 -16.67 9.93 -11.91
N CYS A 176 -16.19 9.26 -10.85
CA CYS A 176 -16.91 9.13 -9.58
C CYS A 176 -16.40 10.07 -8.48
N LYS A 177 -15.29 10.78 -8.70
CA LYS A 177 -14.68 11.73 -7.76
C LYS A 177 -14.24 11.11 -6.43
N GLN A 178 -13.99 9.79 -6.43
CA GLN A 178 -13.40 9.08 -5.30
C GLN A 178 -11.87 9.13 -5.40
N ASN A 179 -11.20 9.25 -4.25
CA ASN A 179 -9.74 9.26 -4.16
C ASN A 179 -9.22 7.87 -3.79
N PHE A 180 -8.10 7.50 -4.39
CA PHE A 180 -7.41 6.22 -4.20
C PHE A 180 -6.03 6.44 -3.60
N TYR A 181 -5.45 5.40 -2.98
CA TYR A 181 -4.16 5.54 -2.33
C TYR A 181 -3.05 5.84 -3.33
N ASP A 182 -3.05 5.15 -4.46
CA ASP A 182 -2.09 5.22 -5.56
C ASP A 182 -2.79 4.97 -6.91
N ASP A 183 -2.02 5.11 -7.99
CA ASP A 183 -2.51 4.93 -9.37
C ASP A 183 -2.98 3.48 -9.60
N ASP A 184 -2.32 2.48 -8.99
CA ASP A 184 -2.69 1.06 -9.11
C ASP A 184 -4.11 0.80 -8.59
N GLN A 185 -4.45 1.28 -7.38
CA GLN A 185 -5.81 1.16 -6.84
C GLN A 185 -6.85 1.91 -7.69
N LEU A 186 -6.48 3.06 -8.26
CA LEU A 186 -7.36 3.78 -9.18
C LEU A 186 -7.62 2.95 -10.45
N TYR A 187 -6.58 2.33 -11.03
CA TYR A 187 -6.74 1.52 -12.23
C TYR A 187 -7.58 0.27 -11.97
N GLU A 188 -7.40 -0.41 -10.84
CA GLU A 188 -8.27 -1.50 -10.42
C GLU A 188 -9.72 -1.05 -10.30
N HIS A 189 -9.96 0.10 -9.64
CA HIS A 189 -11.30 0.68 -9.56
C HIS A 189 -11.90 0.96 -10.93
N CYS A 190 -11.16 1.59 -11.83
CA CYS A 190 -11.65 1.92 -13.17
C CYS A 190 -12.01 0.67 -13.97
N ARG A 191 -11.19 -0.38 -13.89
CA ARG A 191 -11.48 -1.66 -14.54
C ARG A 191 -12.75 -2.33 -14.01
N ASP A 192 -13.03 -2.18 -12.72
CA ASP A 192 -14.15 -2.88 -12.06
C ASP A 192 -15.46 -2.06 -12.08
N ARG A 193 -15.39 -0.74 -12.24
CA ARG A 193 -16.53 0.19 -12.05
C ARG A 193 -16.85 1.05 -13.26
N HIS A 194 -15.99 1.04 -14.29
CA HIS A 194 -16.17 1.82 -15.51
C HIS A 194 -16.05 0.93 -16.74
N GLU A 195 -16.71 1.35 -17.82
CA GLU A 195 -16.77 0.58 -19.05
C GLU A 195 -15.50 0.81 -19.87
N GLN A 196 -15.10 -0.19 -20.65
CA GLN A 196 -13.94 -0.10 -21.52
C GLN A 196 -14.25 -0.66 -22.91
N CYS A 197 -13.77 0.01 -23.96
CA CYS A 197 -13.94 -0.48 -25.33
C CYS A 197 -13.06 -1.71 -25.58
N HIS A 198 -13.68 -2.89 -25.72
CA HIS A 198 -12.98 -4.14 -25.97
C HIS A 198 -12.21 -4.16 -27.30
N LEU A 199 -12.67 -3.43 -28.32
CA LEU A 199 -11.97 -3.30 -29.62
C LEU A 199 -10.68 -2.48 -29.47
N CYS A 200 -10.74 -1.31 -28.82
CA CYS A 200 -9.56 -0.48 -28.56
C CYS A 200 -8.53 -1.17 -27.67
N VAL A 201 -8.99 -1.93 -26.66
CA VAL A 201 -8.09 -2.72 -25.81
C VAL A 201 -7.38 -3.80 -26.60
N ARG A 202 -8.12 -4.54 -27.44
CA ARG A 202 -7.55 -5.59 -28.31
C ARG A 202 -6.55 -5.01 -29.30
N ALA A 203 -6.83 -3.83 -29.85
CA ALA A 203 -5.92 -3.09 -30.73
C ALA A 203 -4.73 -2.45 -30.01
N GLY A 204 -4.69 -2.49 -28.67
CA GLY A 204 -3.59 -1.94 -27.86
C GLY A 204 -3.62 -0.43 -27.67
N VAL A 205 -4.61 0.29 -28.20
CA VAL A 205 -4.70 1.76 -28.17
C VAL A 205 -5.58 2.32 -27.04
N GLY A 206 -6.38 1.49 -26.38
CA GLY A 206 -7.37 1.92 -25.37
C GLY A 206 -7.22 1.32 -23.97
N ARG A 207 -6.05 0.75 -23.63
CA ARG A 207 -5.88 -0.02 -22.37
C ARG A 207 -6.13 0.78 -21.08
N GLN A 208 -6.00 2.10 -21.13
CA GLN A 208 -6.26 3.00 -19.99
C GLN A 208 -7.40 3.99 -20.27
N GLN A 209 -8.16 3.77 -21.35
CA GLN A 209 -9.35 4.56 -21.65
C GLN A 209 -10.57 3.86 -21.06
N TYR A 210 -11.31 4.62 -20.26
CA TYR A 210 -12.51 4.16 -19.58
C TYR A 210 -13.65 5.15 -19.87
N TYR A 211 -14.88 4.66 -19.79
CA TYR A 211 -16.11 5.42 -19.99
C TYR A 211 -16.99 5.25 -18.75
N ARG A 212 -17.72 6.30 -18.37
CA ARG A 212 -18.49 6.30 -17.12
C ARG A 212 -19.48 5.14 -17.04
N ASN A 213 -20.13 4.85 -18.16
CA ASN A 213 -21.21 3.88 -18.28
C ASN A 213 -21.40 3.47 -19.75
N TYR A 214 -22.29 2.50 -19.98
CA TYR A 214 -22.59 1.99 -21.31
C TYR A 214 -23.04 3.08 -22.29
N LYS A 215 -23.79 4.10 -21.85
CA LYS A 215 -24.27 5.16 -22.73
C LYS A 215 -23.13 6.00 -23.33
N GLU A 216 -22.11 6.31 -22.53
CA GLU A 216 -20.91 6.99 -23.04
C GLU A 216 -20.09 6.07 -23.95
N LEU A 217 -19.96 4.79 -23.60
CA LEU A 217 -19.28 3.80 -24.44
C LEU A 217 -20.01 3.55 -25.77
N GLU A 218 -21.34 3.57 -25.79
CA GLU A 218 -22.16 3.51 -27.00
C GLU A 218 -21.93 4.74 -27.88
N GLY A 219 -21.80 5.93 -27.29
CA GLY A 219 -21.39 7.13 -28.00
C GLY A 219 -20.02 6.96 -28.70
N HIS A 220 -19.07 6.32 -28.02
CA HIS A 220 -17.76 5.94 -28.60
C HIS A 220 -17.92 4.92 -29.73
N PHE A 221 -18.73 3.88 -29.54
CA PHE A 221 -18.99 2.89 -30.58
C PHE A 221 -19.54 3.52 -31.87
N ASN A 222 -20.44 4.50 -31.75
CA ASN A 222 -21.02 5.20 -32.91
C ASN A 222 -20.06 6.17 -33.61
N GLN A 223 -18.97 6.59 -32.96
CA GLN A 223 -18.01 7.57 -33.50
C GLN A 223 -16.78 6.90 -34.10
N ASP A 224 -16.22 5.91 -33.39
CA ASP A 224 -14.91 5.33 -33.71
C ASP A 224 -15.00 3.86 -34.17
N HIS A 225 -16.17 3.25 -34.11
CA HIS A 225 -16.42 1.86 -34.48
C HIS A 225 -17.72 1.70 -35.29
N PHE A 226 -18.08 0.44 -35.58
CA PHE A 226 -19.22 0.10 -36.43
C PHE A 226 -20.20 -0.81 -35.67
N PRO A 227 -21.15 -0.25 -34.89
CA PRO A 227 -22.17 -1.03 -34.18
C PRO A 227 -23.24 -1.55 -35.16
N CYS A 228 -23.71 -2.77 -34.95
CA CYS A 228 -24.84 -3.31 -35.72
C CYS A 228 -26.18 -2.77 -35.20
N MET A 229 -27.04 -2.33 -36.11
CA MET A 229 -28.32 -1.68 -35.78
C MET A 229 -29.53 -2.63 -35.82
N TYR A 230 -29.34 -3.93 -36.07
CA TYR A 230 -30.42 -4.91 -36.01
C TYR A 230 -30.91 -5.13 -34.57
N GLU A 231 -32.22 -5.23 -34.37
CA GLU A 231 -32.85 -5.35 -33.03
C GLU A 231 -32.25 -6.50 -32.20
N ALA A 232 -32.05 -7.67 -32.79
CA ALA A 232 -31.45 -8.83 -32.09
C ALA A 232 -30.01 -8.56 -31.58
N CYS A 233 -29.24 -7.75 -32.32
CA CYS A 233 -27.88 -7.37 -31.96
C CYS A 233 -27.85 -6.24 -30.91
N LEU A 234 -28.80 -5.31 -30.99
CA LEU A 234 -29.00 -4.27 -29.99
C LEU A 234 -29.45 -4.85 -28.64
N GLU A 235 -30.33 -5.86 -28.66
CA GLU A 235 -30.77 -6.58 -27.45
C GLU A 235 -29.61 -7.35 -26.79
N SER A 236 -28.74 -7.94 -27.60
CA SER A 236 -27.55 -8.67 -27.13
C SER A 236 -26.49 -7.74 -26.51
N LYS A 237 -26.51 -6.45 -26.88
CA LYS A 237 -25.49 -5.43 -26.55
C LYS A 237 -24.10 -5.83 -27.05
N PHE A 238 -23.26 -4.85 -27.39
CA PHE A 238 -21.85 -5.07 -27.80
C PHE A 238 -21.58 -5.79 -29.13
N VAL A 239 -22.55 -5.90 -30.04
CA VAL A 239 -22.26 -6.31 -31.43
C VAL A 239 -21.68 -5.12 -32.19
N VAL A 240 -20.36 -4.96 -32.09
CA VAL A 240 -19.62 -3.81 -32.64
C VAL A 240 -18.36 -4.31 -33.33
N PHE A 241 -18.05 -3.72 -34.48
CA PHE A 241 -16.94 -4.12 -35.34
C PHE A 241 -15.87 -3.04 -35.44
N SER A 242 -14.62 -3.47 -35.66
CA SER A 242 -13.48 -2.58 -35.87
C SER A 242 -13.47 -1.94 -37.25
N THR A 243 -14.12 -2.55 -38.24
CA THR A 243 -14.17 -2.05 -39.62
C THR A 243 -15.56 -2.17 -40.23
N ASP A 244 -15.86 -1.30 -41.19
CA ASP A 244 -17.09 -1.33 -42.00
C ASP A 244 -17.25 -2.63 -42.80
N ILE A 245 -16.13 -3.23 -43.24
CA ILE A 245 -16.14 -4.48 -43.98
C ILE A 245 -16.63 -5.64 -43.10
N ASP A 246 -16.17 -5.70 -41.85
CA ASP A 246 -16.58 -6.72 -40.89
C ASP A 246 -18.07 -6.59 -40.54
N LEU A 247 -18.56 -5.35 -40.38
CA LEU A 247 -19.99 -5.08 -40.18
C LEU A 247 -20.81 -5.58 -41.37
N LYS A 248 -20.44 -5.21 -42.61
CA LYS A 248 -21.16 -5.65 -43.81
C LYS A 248 -21.16 -7.17 -43.98
N ALA A 249 -20.03 -7.82 -43.68
CA ALA A 249 -19.94 -9.27 -43.72
C ALA A 249 -20.88 -9.94 -42.71
N HIS A 250 -21.00 -9.35 -41.51
CA HIS A 250 -21.97 -9.78 -40.49
C HIS A 250 -23.42 -9.58 -40.96
N GLU A 251 -23.76 -8.42 -41.53
CA GLU A 251 -25.12 -8.13 -42.02
C GLU A 251 -25.55 -9.06 -43.17
N VAL A 252 -24.61 -9.47 -44.03
CA VAL A 252 -24.88 -10.42 -45.13
C VAL A 252 -25.00 -11.87 -44.63
N SER A 253 -24.27 -12.23 -43.57
CA SER A 253 -24.26 -13.59 -43.01
C SER A 253 -25.32 -13.82 -41.94
N GLY A 254 -25.92 -12.75 -41.41
CA GLY A 254 -26.88 -12.75 -40.30
C GLY A 254 -28.35 -12.70 -40.70
N GLN A 255 -28.68 -13.11 -41.93
CA GLN A 255 -30.05 -13.49 -42.31
C GLN A 255 -30.43 -14.87 -41.77
#